data_AF-A6F510-F1
#
_entry.id   AF-A6F510-F1
#
_cell.length_a   1.000
_cell.length_b   1.000
_cell.length_c   1.000
_cell.angle_alpha   90.00
_cell.angle_beta   90.00
_cell.angle_gamma   90.00
#
_symmetry.space_group_name_H-M   'P 1'
#
loop_
_entity.id
_entity.type
_entity.pdbx_description
1 polymer ?
#
loop_
_entity_poly.entity_id
_entity_poly.type
_entity_poly.pdbx_seq_one_letter_code
_entity_poly.pdbx_strand_id
1 'polypeptide(L)'
;MSDRYLKFVNTPLGKTAAQSLGLPAPVPLKRWKRADQPFIEGDVLIGAANGSKAISTVGKVLSASAAKLFHASTVDTLNDSSKSGNKAEALPLNVDIDRKFSALVFDATGMKDTTDLKAVYDFFHPTIRKLAGNGRVVVIGQDPTTCRQPAKAAAHQALEGFVRSVGKEVGKKGSTANLLWMAPGAEQQLESSIRFFLSPRSAYVSGQVTRISKGATAHASNPVAPLAGKVALVTGASRGIGASIAETLSRDGATVIGLDIPPAMEDLQKVMAPIKGKAMACDITDEKAPKQIADFVKEHFEGIDLVIHNAGITRDKTLGNMPEHFWDMTIAVNLTAEELIDEELMHQELLRENGRIVCISSISGIAGNFGQTNYSTAKCGVIGYVEAMAKQVKNGVTINAIAPGFIETQMTAAMPITIREAGRRMNSLSQGGLPVDVAEAIAWYCNPASNGVNGNVVRVCGQSLIGK
;
A
#
# COMPACT_ATOMS: atom_id res chain seq x y z
N MET A 1 -18.80 -2.74 -10.75
CA MET A 1 -19.92 -1.78 -10.98
C MET A 1 -19.53 -0.45 -10.37
N SER A 2 -19.78 0.68 -11.05
CA SER A 2 -19.42 2.00 -10.53
C SER A 2 -20.38 2.47 -9.43
N ASP A 3 -19.86 3.07 -8.35
CA ASP A 3 -20.64 3.76 -7.32
C ASP A 3 -21.51 4.86 -7.97
N ARG A 4 -22.80 4.55 -8.19
CA ARG A 4 -23.78 5.46 -8.83
C ARG A 4 -24.05 6.68 -7.96
N TYR A 5 -24.00 6.51 -6.64
CA TYR A 5 -24.16 7.60 -5.69
C TYR A 5 -22.99 8.58 -5.80
N LEU A 6 -21.75 8.09 -5.80
CA LEU A 6 -20.55 8.91 -6.01
C LEU A 6 -20.65 9.73 -7.31
N LYS A 7 -21.10 9.11 -8.41
CA LYS A 7 -21.31 9.82 -9.68
C LYS A 7 -22.37 10.92 -9.55
N PHE A 8 -23.50 10.62 -8.93
CA PHE A 8 -24.61 11.56 -8.76
C PHE A 8 -24.23 12.76 -7.90
N VAL A 9 -23.67 12.55 -6.71
CA VAL A 9 -23.34 13.64 -5.76
C VAL A 9 -22.19 14.54 -6.21
N ASN A 10 -21.47 14.13 -7.26
CA ASN A 10 -20.46 14.96 -7.91
C ASN A 10 -20.97 15.70 -9.16
N THR A 11 -22.27 15.63 -9.48
CA THR A 11 -22.94 16.55 -10.41
C THR A 11 -23.38 17.83 -9.69
N PRO A 12 -23.60 18.97 -10.39
CA PRO A 12 -24.08 20.19 -9.76
C PRO A 12 -25.37 20.00 -8.95
N LEU A 13 -26.39 19.34 -9.53
CA LEU A 13 -27.67 19.06 -8.86
C LEU A 13 -27.52 18.09 -7.69
N GLY A 14 -26.77 17.01 -7.86
CA GLY A 14 -26.58 16.02 -6.80
C GLY A 14 -25.77 16.57 -5.62
N LYS A 15 -24.83 17.49 -5.86
CA LYS A 15 -24.07 18.15 -4.79
C LYS A 15 -24.98 19.04 -3.94
N THR A 16 -25.84 19.85 -4.57
CA THR A 16 -26.83 20.67 -3.86
C THR A 16 -27.79 19.79 -3.06
N ALA A 17 -28.32 18.73 -3.67
CA ALA A 17 -29.23 17.81 -2.98
C ALA A 17 -28.57 17.11 -1.78
N ALA A 18 -27.34 16.59 -1.93
CA ALA A 18 -26.61 15.96 -0.84
C ALA A 18 -26.33 16.95 0.30
N GLN A 19 -25.94 18.19 -0.02
CA GLN A 19 -25.72 19.24 0.99
C GLN A 19 -26.99 19.58 1.77
N SER A 20 -28.12 19.78 1.08
CA SER A 20 -29.41 20.08 1.72
C SER A 20 -29.91 18.95 2.63
N LEU A 21 -29.54 17.69 2.33
CA LEU A 21 -29.92 16.50 3.09
C LEU A 21 -28.85 16.06 4.10
N GLY A 22 -27.75 16.80 4.24
CA GLY A 22 -26.64 16.43 5.12
C GLY A 22 -25.94 15.12 4.75
N LEU A 23 -26.07 14.68 3.49
CA LEU A 23 -25.53 13.41 3.02
C LEU A 23 -24.05 13.53 2.63
N PRO A 24 -23.24 12.47 2.79
CA PRO A 24 -21.82 12.48 2.43
C PRO A 24 -21.62 12.76 0.94
N ALA A 25 -20.69 13.65 0.59
CA ALA A 25 -20.28 13.93 -0.79
C ALA A 25 -18.81 13.50 -1.01
N PRO A 26 -18.53 12.20 -1.16
CA PRO A 26 -17.17 11.71 -1.37
C PRO A 26 -16.53 12.29 -2.62
N VAL A 27 -15.24 12.60 -2.53
CA VAL A 27 -14.44 13.16 -3.62
C VAL A 27 -13.96 12.03 -4.54
N PRO A 28 -14.08 12.16 -5.88
CA PRO A 28 -13.46 11.22 -6.80
C PRO A 28 -11.94 11.18 -6.59
N LEU A 29 -11.42 9.99 -6.29
CA LEU A 29 -9.99 9.82 -6.01
C LEU A 29 -9.17 9.88 -7.30
N LYS A 30 -8.11 10.70 -7.30
CA LYS A 30 -7.09 10.72 -8.36
C LYS A 30 -6.29 9.43 -8.27
N ARG A 31 -6.31 8.65 -9.34
CA ARG A 31 -5.57 7.39 -9.51
C ARG A 31 -4.55 7.49 -10.64
N TRP A 32 -3.62 6.56 -10.67
CA TRP A 32 -2.60 6.47 -11.72
C TRP A 32 -3.26 6.23 -13.08
N LYS A 33 -2.79 6.91 -14.14
CA LYS A 33 -3.41 6.84 -15.48
C LYS A 33 -2.43 6.47 -16.58
N ARG A 34 -1.23 7.05 -16.57
CA ARG A 34 -0.21 6.83 -17.59
C ARG A 34 1.10 6.41 -16.94
N ALA A 35 1.84 5.48 -17.54
CA ALA A 35 3.11 4.99 -16.99
C ALA A 35 4.17 6.10 -16.88
N ASP A 36 4.14 7.08 -17.79
CA ASP A 36 5.10 8.18 -17.91
C ASP A 36 4.75 9.41 -17.04
N GLN A 37 3.59 9.42 -16.37
CA GLN A 37 3.21 10.59 -15.59
C GLN A 37 4.14 10.74 -14.37
N PRO A 38 4.47 11.97 -13.96
CA PRO A 38 5.30 12.18 -12.78
C PRO A 38 4.58 11.68 -11.52
N PHE A 39 5.37 11.20 -10.54
CA PHE A 39 4.79 10.68 -9.30
C PHE A 39 4.11 11.77 -8.47
N ILE A 40 4.54 13.03 -8.59
CA ILE A 40 3.87 14.18 -7.99
C ILE A 40 4.09 15.46 -8.82
N GLU A 41 3.06 16.30 -8.83
CA GLU A 41 3.01 17.63 -9.45
C GLU A 41 2.42 18.64 -8.44
N GLY A 42 2.49 19.93 -8.78
CA GLY A 42 2.00 21.01 -7.93
C GLY A 42 2.99 21.39 -6.82
N ASP A 43 2.50 22.05 -5.78
CA ASP A 43 3.35 22.57 -4.71
C ASP A 43 3.54 21.55 -3.59
N VAL A 44 4.78 21.24 -3.25
CA VAL A 44 5.12 20.35 -2.13
C VAL A 44 5.84 21.15 -1.05
N LEU A 45 5.34 21.08 0.17
CA LEU A 45 5.98 21.69 1.34
C LEU A 45 6.69 20.62 2.16
N ILE A 46 7.95 20.88 2.49
CA ILE A 46 8.83 20.00 3.25
C ILE A 46 9.14 20.66 4.60
N GLY A 47 8.96 19.92 5.69
CA GLY A 47 9.39 20.33 7.03
C GLY A 47 10.29 19.26 7.64
N ALA A 48 11.17 19.67 8.55
CA ALA A 48 12.02 18.74 9.28
C ALA A 48 12.24 19.23 10.71
N ALA A 49 12.04 18.34 11.69
CA ALA A 49 12.46 18.59 13.07
C ALA A 49 13.99 18.72 13.15
N ASN A 50 14.47 19.41 14.18
CA ASN A 50 15.92 19.58 14.39
C ASN A 50 16.64 18.22 14.56
N GLY A 51 17.78 18.04 13.89
CA GLY A 51 18.58 16.81 13.93
C GLY A 51 18.13 15.72 12.95
N SER A 52 17.25 16.07 12.01
CA SER A 52 16.64 15.16 11.03
C SER A 52 17.66 14.44 10.14
N LYS A 53 17.35 13.19 9.79
CA LYS A 53 18.24 12.25 9.09
C LYS A 53 17.77 11.93 7.68
N ALA A 54 16.46 11.92 7.43
CA ALA A 54 15.89 11.59 6.14
C ALA A 54 15.80 12.79 5.17
N ILE A 55 15.91 14.03 5.69
CA ILE A 55 15.57 15.27 4.97
C ILE A 55 16.35 15.44 3.65
N SER A 56 17.63 15.10 3.63
CA SER A 56 18.44 15.19 2.41
C SER A 56 17.96 14.17 1.35
N THR A 57 17.58 12.96 1.77
CA THR A 57 17.03 11.94 0.86
C THR A 57 15.65 12.34 0.35
N VAL A 58 14.76 12.83 1.24
CA VAL A 58 13.45 13.36 0.86
C VAL A 58 13.58 14.43 -0.20
N GLY A 59 14.48 15.39 0.04
CA GLY A 59 14.85 16.45 -0.90
C GLY A 59 15.31 15.95 -2.26
N LYS A 60 16.22 14.97 -2.28
CA LYS A 60 16.74 14.34 -3.50
C LYS A 60 15.63 13.66 -4.30
N VAL A 61 14.76 12.88 -3.66
CA VAL A 61 13.65 12.17 -4.33
C VAL A 61 12.66 13.16 -4.92
N LEU A 62 12.26 14.18 -4.16
CA LEU A 62 11.34 15.21 -4.61
C LEU A 62 11.92 16.09 -5.73
N SER A 63 13.23 16.33 -5.71
CA SER A 63 13.95 17.08 -6.75
C SER A 63 13.96 16.41 -8.13
N ALA A 64 13.60 15.12 -8.19
CA ALA A 64 13.41 14.34 -9.41
C ALA A 64 11.94 14.30 -9.88
N SER A 65 11.05 15.04 -9.22
CA SER A 65 9.63 15.18 -9.61
C SER A 65 9.39 16.44 -10.45
N ALA A 66 8.15 16.59 -10.94
CA ALA A 66 7.69 17.81 -11.60
C ALA A 66 7.10 18.84 -10.61
N ALA A 67 7.17 18.59 -9.30
CA ALA A 67 6.62 19.47 -8.28
C ALA A 67 7.50 20.71 -8.05
N LYS A 68 6.86 21.82 -7.69
CA LYS A 68 7.55 22.98 -7.14
C LYS A 68 7.75 22.77 -5.64
N LEU A 69 9.00 22.85 -5.19
CA LEU A 69 9.38 22.48 -3.83
C LEU A 69 9.53 23.70 -2.93
N PHE A 70 9.05 23.58 -1.70
CA PHE A 70 9.19 24.57 -0.65
C PHE A 70 9.69 23.90 0.61
N HIS A 71 10.49 24.60 1.40
CA HIS A 71 10.83 24.16 2.75
C HIS A 71 10.33 25.16 3.79
N ALA A 72 9.87 24.65 4.93
CA ALA A 72 9.49 25.50 6.06
C ALA A 72 10.67 26.37 6.50
N SER A 73 10.39 27.61 6.88
CA SER A 73 11.37 28.53 7.45
C SER A 73 10.73 29.39 8.56
N THR A 74 11.56 30.22 9.21
CA THR A 74 11.17 31.18 10.26
C THR A 74 10.51 30.58 11.50
N VAL A 75 10.80 29.30 11.79
CA VAL A 75 10.30 28.57 12.97
C VAL A 75 11.43 27.72 13.54
N ASP A 76 11.79 27.96 14.80
CA ASP A 76 12.99 27.37 15.43
C ASP A 76 12.95 25.84 15.55
N THR A 77 11.76 25.25 15.67
CA THR A 77 11.56 23.80 15.73
C THR A 77 11.80 23.11 14.37
N LEU A 78 11.97 23.89 13.29
CA LEU A 78 12.00 23.44 11.91
C LEU A 78 13.28 23.82 11.14
N ASN A 79 14.38 24.19 11.82
CA ASN A 79 15.59 24.75 11.19
C ASN A 79 16.22 23.82 10.13
N ASP A 80 16.10 22.50 10.33
CA ASP A 80 16.64 21.49 9.41
C ASP A 80 15.88 21.37 8.09
N SER A 81 14.71 22.02 7.95
CA SER A 81 13.92 21.98 6.71
C SER A 81 14.71 22.50 5.49
N SER A 82 15.59 23.47 5.71
CA SER A 82 16.51 24.02 4.70
C SER A 82 17.49 22.99 4.12
N LYS A 83 17.73 21.87 4.83
CA LYS A 83 18.60 20.77 4.38
C LYS A 83 17.94 19.86 3.34
N SER A 84 16.69 20.13 2.96
CA SER A 84 16.00 19.45 1.84
C SER A 84 16.63 19.75 0.47
N GLY A 85 17.54 20.72 0.39
CA GLY A 85 18.37 20.95 -0.77
C GLY A 85 17.95 22.15 -1.61
N ASN A 86 18.82 22.53 -2.54
CA ASN A 86 18.82 23.86 -3.17
C ASN A 86 17.64 24.13 -4.13
N LYS A 87 16.85 23.11 -4.50
CA LYS A 87 15.66 23.29 -5.34
C LYS A 87 14.41 23.71 -4.56
N ALA A 88 14.44 23.62 -3.22
CA ALA A 88 13.31 24.03 -2.39
C ALA A 88 13.42 25.52 -2.04
N GLU A 89 12.37 26.29 -2.33
CA GLU A 89 12.26 27.69 -1.95
C GLU A 89 11.86 27.82 -0.47
N ALA A 90 12.49 28.73 0.28
CA ALA A 90 12.12 28.99 1.66
C ALA A 90 10.69 29.56 1.75
N LEU A 91 9.86 28.99 2.63
CA LEU A 91 8.51 29.46 2.90
C LEU A 91 8.33 29.74 4.41
N PRO A 92 8.24 31.02 4.81
CA PRO A 92 7.95 31.40 6.19
C PRO A 92 6.60 30.84 6.63
N LEU A 93 6.54 30.17 7.78
CA LEU A 93 5.27 29.63 8.33
C LEU A 93 4.61 30.53 9.38
N ASN A 94 5.24 31.65 9.74
CA ASN A 94 4.72 32.63 10.68
C ASN A 94 3.90 33.75 10.01
N VAL A 95 3.62 33.61 8.71
CA VAL A 95 2.80 34.54 7.90
C VAL A 95 1.60 33.80 7.30
N ASP A 96 0.61 34.53 6.78
CA ASP A 96 -0.47 33.87 6.03
C ASP A 96 0.06 33.29 4.71
N ILE A 97 -0.35 32.06 4.42
CA ILE A 97 0.10 31.29 3.27
C ILE A 97 -1.04 31.26 2.26
N ASP A 98 -1.00 32.12 1.24
CA ASP A 98 -2.02 32.13 0.18
C ASP A 98 -1.73 31.12 -0.94
N ARG A 99 -1.58 29.85 -0.56
CA ARG A 99 -1.17 28.77 -1.47
C ARG A 99 -1.84 27.45 -1.12
N LYS A 100 -1.83 26.50 -2.06
CA LYS A 100 -2.32 25.13 -1.85
C LYS A 100 -1.24 24.11 -2.15
N PHE A 101 -1.07 23.14 -1.27
CA PHE A 101 -0.05 22.09 -1.43
C PHE A 101 -0.67 20.78 -1.90
N SER A 102 -0.07 20.17 -2.92
CA SER A 102 -0.37 18.79 -3.33
C SER A 102 0.18 17.79 -2.31
N ALA A 103 1.26 18.12 -1.61
CA ALA A 103 1.73 17.34 -0.47
C ALA A 103 2.38 18.15 0.65
N LEU A 104 2.26 17.62 1.86
CA LEU A 104 2.99 18.03 3.05
C LEU A 104 3.88 16.84 3.49
N VAL A 105 5.19 17.03 3.48
CA VAL A 105 6.17 16.00 3.87
C VAL A 105 6.91 16.46 5.10
N PHE A 106 6.92 15.66 6.16
CA PHE A 106 7.55 16.01 7.43
C PHE A 106 8.56 14.95 7.86
N ASP A 107 9.82 15.35 8.00
CA ASP A 107 10.87 14.53 8.60
C ASP A 107 10.90 14.76 10.12
N ALA A 108 10.45 13.76 10.87
CA ALA A 108 10.45 13.72 12.33
C ALA A 108 11.65 12.95 12.89
N THR A 109 12.52 12.34 12.06
CA THR A 109 13.59 11.41 12.49
C THR A 109 14.59 12.02 13.48
N GLY A 110 14.71 13.35 13.49
CA GLY A 110 15.58 14.10 14.41
C GLY A 110 15.07 14.20 15.85
N MET A 111 13.77 14.00 16.08
CA MET A 111 13.16 14.15 17.41
C MET A 111 13.80 13.22 18.43
N LYS A 112 14.19 13.78 19.57
CA LYS A 112 14.92 13.11 20.66
C LYS A 112 13.99 12.65 21.77
N ASP A 113 12.96 13.44 22.06
CA ASP A 113 11.97 13.15 23.10
C ASP A 113 10.62 13.81 22.78
N THR A 114 9.69 13.75 23.72
CA THR A 114 8.32 14.24 23.55
C THR A 114 8.21 15.76 23.47
N THR A 115 9.20 16.53 23.91
CA THR A 115 9.19 18.00 23.77
C THR A 115 9.31 18.42 22.30
N ASP A 116 10.03 17.64 21.50
CA ASP A 116 10.18 17.87 20.06
C ASP A 116 8.88 17.63 19.27
N LEU A 117 7.83 17.03 19.87
CA LEU A 117 6.52 16.88 19.21
C LEU A 117 5.91 18.25 18.84
N LYS A 118 6.38 19.32 19.47
CA LYS A 118 6.03 20.69 19.09
C LYS A 118 6.33 20.99 17.61
N ALA A 119 7.39 20.40 17.03
CA ALA A 119 7.73 20.57 15.62
C ALA A 119 6.63 20.05 14.68
N VAL A 120 5.92 18.98 15.07
CA VAL A 120 4.78 18.45 14.31
C VAL A 120 3.66 19.49 14.26
N TYR A 121 3.30 20.07 15.41
CA TYR A 121 2.30 21.13 15.47
C TYR A 121 2.72 22.33 14.63
N ASP A 122 3.96 22.80 14.78
CA ASP A 122 4.46 23.99 14.09
C ASP A 122 4.48 23.87 12.58
N PHE A 123 4.71 22.66 12.06
CA PHE A 123 4.62 22.41 10.64
C PHE A 123 3.17 22.29 10.14
N PHE A 124 2.35 21.47 10.80
CA PHE A 124 1.03 21.11 10.28
C PHE A 124 -0.08 22.12 10.62
N HIS A 125 -0.02 22.78 11.77
CA HIS A 125 -1.05 23.74 12.18
C HIS A 125 -1.30 24.86 11.15
N PRO A 126 -0.28 25.58 10.65
CA PRO A 126 -0.50 26.63 9.64
C PRO A 126 -0.82 26.07 8.23
N THR A 127 -0.49 24.82 7.94
CA THR A 127 -0.44 24.28 6.56
C THR A 127 -1.54 23.28 6.24
N ILE A 128 -2.12 22.58 7.22
CA ILE A 128 -3.05 21.45 6.95
C ILE A 128 -4.32 21.89 6.21
N ARG A 129 -4.82 23.10 6.50
CA ARG A 129 -5.97 23.70 5.78
C ARG A 129 -5.61 24.09 4.33
N LYS A 130 -4.32 24.31 4.06
CA LYS A 130 -3.76 24.62 2.75
C LYS A 130 -3.48 23.36 1.91
N LEU A 131 -3.66 22.14 2.46
CA LEU A 131 -3.61 20.92 1.65
C LEU A 131 -4.75 20.90 0.60
N ALA A 132 -4.37 20.66 -0.65
CA ALA A 132 -5.26 20.54 -1.80
C ALA A 132 -6.14 19.26 -1.73
N GLY A 133 -7.16 19.20 -2.60
CA GLY A 133 -7.95 17.98 -2.80
C GLY A 133 -7.10 16.87 -3.43
N ASN A 134 -7.31 15.62 -2.98
CA ASN A 134 -6.43 14.50 -3.31
C ASN A 134 -4.95 14.75 -2.94
N GLY A 135 -4.70 15.55 -1.91
CA GLY A 135 -3.35 15.82 -1.41
C GLY A 135 -2.77 14.64 -0.63
N ARG A 136 -1.49 14.77 -0.24
CA ARG A 136 -0.75 13.75 0.52
C ARG A 136 -0.11 14.33 1.77
N VAL A 137 -0.20 13.61 2.88
CA VAL A 137 0.58 13.86 4.08
C VAL A 137 1.48 12.64 4.30
N VAL A 138 2.79 12.87 4.32
CA VAL A 138 3.77 11.82 4.60
C VAL A 138 4.63 12.28 5.76
N VAL A 139 4.61 11.52 6.85
CA VAL A 139 5.48 11.74 8.01
C VAL A 139 6.54 10.64 8.02
N ILE A 140 7.79 10.99 8.30
CA ILE A 140 8.90 10.05 8.40
C ILE A 140 9.45 10.12 9.81
N GLY A 141 9.29 9.04 10.58
CA GLY A 141 9.84 8.89 11.92
C GLY A 141 10.96 7.86 11.96
N GLN A 142 11.65 7.74 13.09
CA GLN A 142 12.48 6.60 13.40
C GLN A 142 11.61 5.45 13.91
N ASP A 143 11.89 4.21 13.51
CA ASP A 143 11.21 3.04 14.05
C ASP A 143 11.34 2.99 15.59
N PRO A 144 10.23 3.08 16.36
CA PRO A 144 10.27 3.10 17.82
C PRO A 144 10.98 1.89 18.44
N THR A 145 10.94 0.72 17.77
CA THR A 145 11.59 -0.51 18.25
C THR A 145 13.12 -0.44 18.20
N THR A 146 13.68 0.50 17.43
CA THR A 146 15.12 0.74 17.30
C THR A 146 15.64 1.83 18.24
N CYS A 147 14.74 2.53 18.95
CA CYS A 147 15.09 3.62 19.85
C CYS A 147 15.62 3.09 21.18
N ARG A 148 16.85 3.48 21.56
CA ARG A 148 17.46 3.09 22.85
C ARG A 148 16.87 3.83 24.05
N GLN A 149 16.39 5.06 23.84
CA GLN A 149 15.83 5.90 24.90
C GLN A 149 14.30 5.81 24.87
N PRO A 150 13.62 5.49 25.99
CA PRO A 150 12.16 5.38 26.04
C PRO A 150 11.43 6.65 25.61
N ALA A 151 11.94 7.84 25.99
CA ALA A 151 11.34 9.11 25.59
C ALA A 151 11.37 9.32 24.06
N LYS A 152 12.46 8.91 23.42
CA LYS A 152 12.58 8.90 21.95
C LYS A 152 11.57 7.94 21.33
N ALA A 153 11.50 6.71 21.83
CA ALA A 153 10.54 5.71 21.36
C ALA A 153 9.09 6.23 21.48
N ALA A 154 8.74 6.83 22.61
CA ALA A 154 7.43 7.42 22.84
C ALA A 154 7.11 8.56 21.85
N ALA A 155 8.07 9.45 21.58
CA ALA A 155 7.90 10.54 20.64
C ALA A 155 7.63 10.05 19.21
N HIS A 156 8.37 9.03 18.75
CA HIS A 156 8.19 8.44 17.42
C HIS A 156 6.94 7.56 17.30
N GLN A 157 6.55 6.88 18.39
CA GLN A 157 5.30 6.12 18.45
C GLN A 157 4.08 7.06 18.40
N ALA A 158 4.15 8.23 19.04
CA ALA A 158 3.07 9.22 19.04
C ALA A 158 2.71 9.73 17.62
N LEU A 159 3.65 9.70 16.67
CA LEU A 159 3.43 10.07 15.28
C LEU A 159 2.34 9.21 14.61
N GLU A 160 2.18 7.96 15.03
CA GLU A 160 1.12 7.09 14.51
C GLU A 160 -0.27 7.63 14.87
N GLY A 161 -0.47 8.00 16.14
CA GLY A 161 -1.73 8.60 16.60
C GLY A 161 -2.02 9.92 15.88
N PHE A 162 -1.00 10.74 15.67
CA PHE A 162 -1.09 11.98 14.89
C PHE A 162 -1.52 11.70 13.45
N VAL A 163 -0.77 10.87 12.70
CA VAL A 163 -1.05 10.56 11.28
C VAL A 163 -2.43 9.95 11.10
N ARG A 164 -2.84 9.02 11.98
CA ARG A 164 -4.18 8.42 11.92
C ARG A 164 -5.27 9.47 12.16
N SER A 165 -5.05 10.43 13.06
CA SER A 165 -6.01 11.52 13.30
C SER A 165 -6.08 12.48 12.09
N VAL A 166 -4.93 12.86 11.53
CA VAL A 166 -4.85 13.69 10.32
C VAL A 166 -5.57 13.03 9.16
N GLY A 167 -5.38 11.73 8.94
CA GLY A 167 -6.06 10.99 7.86
C GLY A 167 -7.59 11.10 7.93
N LYS A 168 -8.16 11.06 9.14
CA LYS A 168 -9.60 11.25 9.38
C LYS A 168 -10.04 12.69 9.12
N GLU A 169 -9.20 13.68 9.43
CA GLU A 169 -9.49 15.09 9.20
C GLU A 169 -9.46 15.46 7.71
N VAL A 170 -8.46 14.99 6.98
CA VAL A 170 -8.23 15.36 5.57
C VAL A 170 -8.93 14.44 4.57
N GLY A 171 -9.38 13.25 5.00
CA GLY A 171 -9.98 12.23 4.13
C GLY A 171 -11.19 12.72 3.33
N LYS A 172 -11.99 13.65 3.88
CA LYS A 172 -13.10 14.32 3.17
C LYS A 172 -12.68 15.06 1.90
N LYS A 173 -11.39 15.40 1.75
CA LYS A 173 -10.82 16.01 0.55
C LYS A 173 -10.30 14.97 -0.47
N GLY A 174 -10.48 13.68 -0.20
CA GLY A 174 -9.81 12.58 -0.93
C GLY A 174 -8.31 12.50 -0.64
N SER A 175 -7.82 13.22 0.38
CA SER A 175 -6.41 13.26 0.76
C SER A 175 -6.05 12.14 1.72
N THR A 176 -4.79 11.69 1.71
CA THR A 176 -4.31 10.60 2.57
C THR A 176 -3.21 11.07 3.51
N ALA A 177 -3.03 10.37 4.63
CA ALA A 177 -1.95 10.60 5.58
C ALA A 177 -1.29 9.27 5.97
N ASN A 178 0.03 9.14 5.80
CA ASN A 178 0.75 7.89 6.11
C ASN A 178 2.09 8.17 6.82
N LEU A 179 2.57 7.17 7.56
CA LEU A 179 3.78 7.22 8.37
C LEU A 179 4.81 6.20 7.86
N LEU A 180 6.02 6.66 7.60
CA LEU A 180 7.18 5.82 7.32
C LEU A 180 8.06 5.76 8.57
N TRP A 181 8.15 4.60 9.21
CA TRP A 181 9.12 4.35 10.27
C TRP A 181 10.40 3.81 9.67
N MET A 182 11.45 4.61 9.74
CA MET A 182 12.75 4.30 9.18
C MET A 182 13.69 3.76 10.27
N ALA A 183 14.33 2.62 10.02
CA ALA A 183 15.42 2.14 10.85
C ALA A 183 16.66 3.06 10.69
N PRO A 184 17.48 3.25 11.73
CA PRO A 184 18.71 4.04 11.60
C PRO A 184 19.62 3.54 10.48
N GLY A 185 20.04 4.42 9.56
CA GLY A 185 20.89 4.05 8.43
C GLY A 185 20.13 3.46 7.22
N ALA A 186 18.79 3.54 7.20
CA ALA A 186 17.95 3.08 6.09
C ALA A 186 17.49 4.22 5.16
N GLU A 187 18.15 5.39 5.19
CA GLU A 187 17.73 6.59 4.46
C GLU A 187 17.60 6.31 2.96
N GLN A 188 18.55 5.58 2.36
CA GLN A 188 18.54 5.24 0.93
C GLN A 188 17.38 4.32 0.53
N GLN A 189 16.71 3.67 1.48
CA GLN A 189 15.60 2.75 1.23
C GLN A 189 14.23 3.45 1.21
N LEU A 190 14.20 4.77 1.45
CA LEU A 190 12.95 5.55 1.47
C LEU A 190 12.36 5.81 0.09
N GLU A 191 13.17 5.76 -0.98
CA GLU A 191 12.80 6.32 -2.29
C GLU A 191 11.51 5.71 -2.85
N SER A 192 11.38 4.38 -2.89
CA SER A 192 10.20 3.73 -3.47
C SER A 192 8.93 4.08 -2.69
N SER A 193 9.03 4.14 -1.37
CA SER A 193 7.92 4.46 -0.47
C SER A 193 7.50 5.92 -0.58
N ILE A 194 8.46 6.86 -0.60
CA ILE A 194 8.15 8.28 -0.84
C ILE A 194 7.43 8.45 -2.17
N ARG A 195 7.94 7.84 -3.26
CA ARG A 195 7.29 7.91 -4.58
C ARG A 195 5.88 7.32 -4.56
N PHE A 196 5.69 6.16 -3.93
CA PHE A 196 4.39 5.52 -3.83
C PHE A 196 3.39 6.39 -3.08
N PHE A 197 3.70 6.76 -1.83
CA PHE A 197 2.79 7.49 -0.94
C PHE A 197 2.52 8.94 -1.36
N LEU A 198 3.40 9.55 -2.16
CA LEU A 198 3.15 10.86 -2.75
C LEU A 198 2.36 10.81 -4.05
N SER A 199 2.18 9.63 -4.64
CA SER A 199 1.55 9.49 -5.95
C SER A 199 0.05 9.16 -5.89
N PRO A 200 -0.64 9.29 -7.03
CA PRO A 200 -1.97 8.70 -7.23
C PRO A 200 -2.02 7.18 -7.10
N ARG A 201 -0.89 6.46 -7.08
CA ARG A 201 -0.85 4.99 -6.90
C ARG A 201 -1.31 4.58 -5.50
N SER A 202 -1.08 5.42 -4.48
CA SER A 202 -1.49 5.15 -3.09
C SER A 202 -2.89 5.71 -2.75
N ALA A 203 -3.77 5.90 -3.74
CA ALA A 203 -5.04 6.63 -3.58
C ALA A 203 -5.94 6.11 -2.46
N TYR A 204 -5.88 4.81 -2.16
CA TYR A 204 -6.70 4.15 -1.15
C TYR A 204 -5.89 3.63 0.05
N VAL A 205 -4.66 4.13 0.23
CA VAL A 205 -3.79 3.84 1.37
C VAL A 205 -3.70 5.08 2.25
N SER A 206 -4.36 5.04 3.41
CA SER A 206 -4.41 6.15 4.37
C SER A 206 -4.43 5.64 5.80
N GLY A 207 -3.85 6.40 6.70
CA GLY A 207 -3.68 6.09 8.12
C GLY A 207 -2.79 4.88 8.36
N GLN A 208 -1.91 4.53 7.42
CA GLN A 208 -1.06 3.34 7.50
C GLN A 208 0.35 3.70 7.99
N VAL A 209 1.00 2.69 8.55
CA VAL A 209 2.40 2.74 8.97
C VAL A 209 3.17 1.72 8.16
N THR A 210 4.32 2.13 7.63
CA THR A 210 5.24 1.24 6.91
C THR A 210 6.62 1.33 7.55
N ARG A 211 7.21 0.18 7.84
CA ARG A 211 8.58 0.06 8.31
C ARG A 211 9.55 -0.04 7.14
N ILE A 212 10.60 0.77 7.19
CA ILE A 212 11.68 0.85 6.23
C ILE A 212 12.96 0.40 6.94
N SER A 213 13.39 -0.82 6.67
CA SER A 213 14.61 -1.41 7.22
C SER A 213 15.82 -1.13 6.33
N LYS A 214 17.00 -1.48 6.82
CA LYS A 214 18.19 -1.55 5.96
C LYS A 214 17.98 -2.65 4.92
N GLY A 215 18.38 -2.37 3.68
CA GLY A 215 18.37 -3.32 2.59
C GLY A 215 19.59 -3.11 1.70
N ALA A 216 19.76 -4.00 0.72
CA ALA A 216 20.77 -3.83 -0.32
C ALA A 216 20.51 -2.52 -1.08
N THR A 217 21.58 -1.87 -1.55
CA THR A 217 21.47 -0.68 -2.40
C THR A 217 20.70 -1.04 -3.66
N ALA A 218 19.61 -0.33 -3.93
CA ALA A 218 18.82 -0.57 -5.13
C ALA A 218 19.66 -0.25 -6.38
N HIS A 219 19.59 -1.13 -7.38
CA HIS A 219 20.07 -0.79 -8.72
C HIS A 219 19.13 0.23 -9.36
N ALA A 220 19.69 1.11 -10.19
CA ALA A 220 18.87 2.06 -10.95
C ALA A 220 17.86 1.29 -11.81
N SER A 221 16.58 1.56 -11.60
CA SER A 221 15.48 1.00 -12.41
C SER A 221 14.90 2.09 -13.30
N ASN A 222 14.29 1.68 -14.41
CA ASN A 222 13.52 2.59 -15.25
C ASN A 222 12.29 3.07 -14.46
N PRO A 223 12.15 4.38 -14.14
CA PRO A 223 11.02 4.86 -13.34
C PRO A 223 9.65 4.66 -14.00
N VAL A 224 9.60 4.50 -15.34
CA VAL A 224 8.38 4.28 -16.12
C VAL A 224 7.99 2.80 -16.14
N ALA A 225 8.98 1.91 -16.19
CA ALA A 225 8.81 0.45 -16.23
C ALA A 225 9.75 -0.22 -15.21
N PRO A 226 9.49 -0.06 -13.91
CA PRO A 226 10.40 -0.50 -12.86
C PRO A 226 10.57 -2.02 -12.77
N LEU A 227 9.67 -2.80 -13.39
CA LEU A 227 9.68 -4.26 -13.41
C LEU A 227 10.13 -4.83 -14.76
N ALA A 228 10.73 -4.01 -15.64
CA ALA A 228 11.26 -4.48 -16.91
C ALA A 228 12.24 -5.65 -16.71
N GLY A 229 11.98 -6.75 -17.43
CA GLY A 229 12.78 -7.97 -17.34
C GLY A 229 12.47 -8.88 -16.14
N LYS A 230 11.46 -8.54 -15.33
CA LYS A 230 11.02 -9.37 -14.19
C LYS A 230 9.93 -10.35 -14.60
N VAL A 231 9.93 -11.54 -13.99
CA VAL A 231 8.90 -12.56 -14.17
C VAL A 231 8.03 -12.63 -12.92
N ALA A 232 6.70 -12.58 -13.08
CA ALA A 232 5.73 -12.52 -12.00
C ALA A 232 4.70 -13.65 -12.07
N LEU A 233 4.47 -14.37 -10.99
CA LEU A 233 3.36 -15.31 -10.82
C LEU A 233 2.24 -14.61 -10.04
N VAL A 234 1.02 -14.65 -10.57
CA VAL A 234 -0.17 -14.13 -9.88
C VAL A 234 -1.20 -15.25 -9.78
N THR A 235 -1.51 -15.70 -8.57
CA THR A 235 -2.54 -16.72 -8.33
C THR A 235 -3.93 -16.09 -8.30
N GLY A 236 -4.96 -16.82 -8.76
CA GLY A 236 -6.33 -16.30 -8.87
C GLY A 236 -6.46 -15.14 -9.87
N ALA A 237 -5.74 -15.21 -10.99
CA ALA A 237 -5.57 -14.11 -11.94
C ALA A 237 -6.69 -13.96 -12.99
N SER A 238 -7.68 -14.86 -13.03
CA SER A 238 -8.71 -14.86 -14.08
C SER A 238 -9.65 -13.65 -14.05
N ARG A 239 -9.76 -12.96 -12.90
CA ARG A 239 -10.72 -11.86 -12.71
C ARG A 239 -10.38 -10.99 -11.49
N GLY A 240 -11.17 -9.93 -11.31
CA GLY A 240 -11.21 -9.15 -10.07
C GLY A 240 -9.86 -8.52 -9.71
N ILE A 241 -9.42 -8.73 -8.47
CA ILE A 241 -8.16 -8.17 -7.97
C ILE A 241 -6.96 -8.82 -8.66
N GLY A 242 -6.95 -10.14 -8.85
CA GLY A 242 -5.87 -10.86 -9.53
C GLY A 242 -5.63 -10.38 -10.96
N ALA A 243 -6.71 -10.16 -11.73
CA ALA A 243 -6.61 -9.58 -13.07
C ALA A 243 -5.99 -8.17 -13.03
N SER A 244 -6.45 -7.32 -12.11
CA SER A 244 -5.91 -5.97 -11.94
C SER A 244 -4.43 -5.96 -11.50
N ILE A 245 -4.01 -6.93 -10.69
CA ILE A 245 -2.59 -7.13 -10.33
C ILE A 245 -1.79 -7.48 -11.58
N ALA A 246 -2.23 -8.47 -12.35
CA ALA A 246 -1.54 -8.90 -13.57
C ALA A 246 -1.36 -7.74 -14.57
N GLU A 247 -2.43 -6.98 -14.82
CA GLU A 247 -2.39 -5.79 -15.68
C GLU A 247 -1.42 -4.72 -15.16
N THR A 248 -1.39 -4.49 -13.84
CA THR A 248 -0.54 -3.47 -13.22
C THR A 248 0.93 -3.84 -13.24
N LEU A 249 1.26 -5.12 -12.94
CA LEU A 249 2.64 -5.61 -13.00
C LEU A 249 3.16 -5.63 -14.44
N SER A 250 2.32 -6.02 -15.40
CA SER A 250 2.67 -5.96 -16.82
C SER A 250 2.88 -4.53 -17.32
N ARG A 251 1.99 -3.59 -16.94
CA ARG A 251 2.16 -2.16 -17.23
C ARG A 251 3.50 -1.63 -16.72
N ASP A 252 3.93 -2.08 -15.54
CA ASP A 252 5.20 -1.69 -14.93
C ASP A 252 6.40 -2.49 -15.51
N GLY A 253 6.18 -3.41 -16.46
CA GLY A 253 7.21 -4.04 -17.29
C GLY A 253 7.45 -5.54 -17.05
N ALA A 254 6.70 -6.18 -16.14
CA ALA A 254 6.88 -7.60 -15.84
C ALA A 254 6.26 -8.51 -16.91
N THR A 255 6.89 -9.66 -17.15
CA THR A 255 6.24 -10.80 -17.81
C THR A 255 5.41 -11.54 -16.77
N VAL A 256 4.11 -11.69 -17.02
CA VAL A 256 3.17 -12.26 -16.04
C VAL A 256 2.77 -13.68 -16.41
N ILE A 257 2.88 -14.58 -15.43
CA ILE A 257 2.25 -15.89 -15.37
C ILE A 257 0.98 -15.73 -14.53
N GLY A 258 -0.17 -15.74 -15.18
CA GLY A 258 -1.46 -15.83 -14.49
C GLY A 258 -1.78 -17.29 -14.20
N LEU A 259 -2.14 -17.58 -12.95
CA LEU A 259 -2.56 -18.91 -12.51
C LEU A 259 -3.99 -18.85 -11.99
N ASP A 260 -4.82 -19.80 -12.38
CA ASP A 260 -6.15 -20.00 -11.82
C ASP A 260 -6.60 -21.46 -11.99
N ILE A 261 -7.73 -21.82 -11.38
CA ILE A 261 -8.28 -23.18 -11.49
C ILE A 261 -8.65 -23.54 -12.93
N PRO A 262 -8.59 -24.82 -13.34
CA PRO A 262 -8.91 -25.23 -14.72
C PRO A 262 -10.25 -24.71 -15.27
N PRO A 263 -11.36 -24.67 -14.49
CA PRO A 263 -12.62 -24.09 -14.96
C PRO A 263 -12.56 -22.60 -15.31
N ALA A 264 -11.57 -21.86 -14.81
CA ALA A 264 -11.38 -20.44 -15.06
C ALA A 264 -10.41 -20.15 -16.22
N MET A 265 -9.92 -21.19 -16.92
CA MET A 265 -8.87 -21.05 -17.94
C MET A 265 -9.25 -20.11 -19.08
N GLU A 266 -10.52 -20.14 -19.53
CA GLU A 266 -10.98 -19.25 -20.61
C GLU A 266 -10.89 -17.77 -20.20
N ASP A 267 -11.35 -17.44 -18.99
CA ASP A 267 -11.28 -16.07 -18.46
C ASP A 267 -9.83 -15.67 -18.18
N LEU A 268 -9.01 -16.58 -17.67
CA LEU A 268 -7.59 -16.36 -17.49
C LEU A 268 -6.88 -16.03 -18.81
N GLN A 269 -7.16 -16.76 -19.88
CA GLN A 269 -6.61 -16.46 -21.21
C GLN A 269 -7.05 -15.08 -21.71
N LYS A 270 -8.30 -14.65 -21.46
CA LYS A 270 -8.78 -13.31 -21.81
C LYS A 270 -8.01 -12.20 -21.07
N VAL A 271 -7.64 -12.42 -19.81
CA VAL A 271 -6.84 -11.46 -19.03
C VAL A 271 -5.38 -11.47 -19.49
N MET A 272 -4.80 -12.66 -19.73
CA MET A 272 -3.37 -12.78 -20.08
C MET A 272 -3.04 -12.33 -21.50
N ALA A 273 -3.94 -12.53 -22.48
CA ALA A 273 -3.64 -12.27 -23.89
C ALA A 273 -3.27 -10.80 -24.19
N PRO A 274 -4.02 -9.77 -23.73
CA PRO A 274 -3.68 -8.36 -24.00
C PRO A 274 -2.33 -7.93 -23.40
N ILE A 275 -1.95 -8.55 -22.27
CA ILE A 275 -0.70 -8.26 -21.57
C ILE A 275 0.45 -9.19 -21.99
N LYS A 276 0.22 -10.05 -23.00
CA LYS A 276 1.17 -11.09 -23.46
C LYS A 276 1.69 -11.99 -22.34
N GLY A 277 0.84 -12.23 -21.33
CA GLY A 277 1.13 -13.12 -20.22
C GLY A 277 0.98 -14.59 -20.60
N LYS A 278 1.45 -15.48 -19.73
CA LYS A 278 1.26 -16.93 -19.80
C LYS A 278 0.13 -17.33 -18.86
N ALA A 279 -0.81 -18.15 -19.33
CA ALA A 279 -1.88 -18.69 -18.50
C ALA A 279 -1.55 -20.13 -18.07
N MET A 280 -1.69 -20.42 -16.79
CA MET A 280 -1.51 -21.74 -16.19
C MET A 280 -2.79 -22.15 -15.45
N ALA A 281 -3.35 -23.29 -15.82
CA ALA A 281 -4.46 -23.91 -15.10
C ALA A 281 -3.92 -24.81 -13.98
N CYS A 282 -4.23 -24.50 -12.73
CA CYS A 282 -3.81 -25.29 -11.57
C CYS A 282 -4.71 -24.99 -10.38
N ASP A 283 -5.16 -26.03 -9.68
CA ASP A 283 -5.73 -25.87 -8.34
C ASP A 283 -4.60 -25.83 -7.33
N ILE A 284 -4.38 -24.66 -6.70
CA ILE A 284 -3.29 -24.45 -5.74
C ILE A 284 -3.39 -25.31 -4.48
N THR A 285 -4.50 -26.02 -4.27
CA THR A 285 -4.68 -26.93 -3.14
C THR A 285 -4.36 -28.38 -3.46
N ASP A 286 -4.11 -28.73 -4.73
CA ASP A 286 -3.62 -30.05 -5.12
C ASP A 286 -2.22 -30.29 -4.54
N GLU A 287 -1.97 -31.48 -3.99
CA GLU A 287 -0.67 -31.87 -3.43
C GLU A 287 0.49 -31.70 -4.43
N LYS A 288 0.20 -31.79 -5.75
CA LYS A 288 1.19 -31.63 -6.82
C LYS A 288 1.34 -30.19 -7.29
N ALA A 289 0.47 -29.28 -6.86
CA ALA A 289 0.45 -27.90 -7.35
C ALA A 289 1.77 -27.15 -7.14
N PRO A 290 2.44 -27.19 -5.97
CA PRO A 290 3.72 -26.50 -5.78
C PRO A 290 4.75 -26.95 -6.82
N LYS A 291 4.88 -28.27 -7.02
CA LYS A 291 5.80 -28.84 -8.00
C LYS A 291 5.43 -28.47 -9.43
N GLN A 292 4.15 -28.53 -9.80
CA GLN A 292 3.70 -28.14 -11.13
C GLN A 292 4.01 -26.67 -11.44
N ILE A 293 3.81 -25.78 -10.46
CA ILE A 293 4.11 -24.35 -10.57
C ILE A 293 5.63 -24.15 -10.75
N ALA A 294 6.44 -24.79 -9.92
CA ALA A 294 7.89 -24.73 -10.01
C ALA A 294 8.41 -25.25 -11.36
N ASP A 295 7.92 -26.41 -11.82
CA ASP A 295 8.29 -26.99 -13.11
C ASP A 295 7.91 -26.06 -14.27
N PHE A 296 6.71 -25.45 -14.22
CA PHE A 296 6.27 -24.48 -15.24
C PHE A 296 7.17 -23.25 -15.29
N VAL A 297 7.50 -22.67 -14.12
CA VAL A 297 8.42 -21.53 -13.99
C VAL A 297 9.79 -21.88 -14.56
N LYS A 298 10.32 -23.04 -14.19
CA LYS A 298 11.63 -23.52 -14.64
C LYS A 298 11.69 -23.72 -16.14
N GLU A 299 10.69 -24.39 -16.72
CA GLU A 299 10.63 -24.69 -18.15
C GLU A 299 10.55 -23.42 -19.01
N HIS A 300 9.77 -22.43 -18.59
CA HIS A 300 9.47 -21.25 -19.41
C HIS A 300 10.41 -20.06 -19.15
N PHE A 301 10.97 -19.97 -17.94
CA PHE A 301 11.66 -18.77 -17.49
C PHE A 301 12.93 -19.04 -16.70
N GLU A 302 13.28 -20.30 -16.40
CA GLU A 302 14.42 -20.71 -15.55
C GLU A 302 14.35 -20.25 -14.07
N GLY A 303 13.46 -19.31 -13.74
CA GLY A 303 13.29 -18.75 -12.41
C GLY A 303 12.25 -17.64 -12.39
N ILE A 304 11.97 -17.13 -11.19
CA ILE A 304 10.93 -16.12 -10.95
C ILE A 304 11.42 -14.99 -10.05
N ASP A 305 10.90 -13.79 -10.27
CA ASP A 305 11.22 -12.63 -9.46
C ASP A 305 10.10 -12.29 -8.48
N LEU A 306 8.84 -12.37 -8.91
CA LEU A 306 7.68 -11.90 -8.15
C LEU A 306 6.66 -13.03 -7.97
N VAL A 307 6.22 -13.29 -6.74
CA VAL A 307 5.20 -14.29 -6.39
C VAL A 307 4.08 -13.60 -5.64
N ILE A 308 2.89 -13.54 -6.24
CA ILE A 308 1.72 -12.85 -5.68
C ILE A 308 0.65 -13.87 -5.31
N HIS A 309 0.51 -14.11 -4.00
CA HIS A 309 -0.51 -14.99 -3.42
C HIS A 309 -1.84 -14.23 -3.27
N ASN A 310 -2.55 -14.10 -4.40
CA ASN A 310 -3.84 -13.42 -4.48
C ASN A 310 -5.05 -14.38 -4.40
N ALA A 311 -4.89 -15.63 -4.81
CA ALA A 311 -5.95 -16.62 -4.75
C ALA A 311 -6.53 -16.68 -3.32
N GLY A 312 -7.86 -16.73 -3.26
CA GLY A 312 -8.54 -16.82 -1.98
C GLY A 312 -10.04 -16.95 -2.09
N ILE A 313 -10.63 -17.57 -1.07
CA ILE A 313 -12.07 -17.81 -0.99
C ILE A 313 -12.64 -17.39 0.36
N THR A 314 -13.96 -17.20 0.39
CA THR A 314 -14.75 -17.07 1.60
C THR A 314 -15.80 -18.19 1.66
N ARG A 315 -16.03 -18.72 2.86
CA ARG A 315 -17.07 -19.72 3.18
C ARG A 315 -17.71 -19.34 4.50
N ASP A 316 -18.49 -18.27 4.44
CA ASP A 316 -18.99 -17.58 5.63
C ASP A 316 -20.11 -18.39 6.29
N LYS A 317 -19.93 -18.70 7.58
CA LYS A 317 -20.91 -19.40 8.42
C LYS A 317 -20.56 -19.13 9.89
N THR A 318 -21.57 -19.06 10.76
CA THR A 318 -21.31 -19.04 12.21
C THR A 318 -20.61 -20.33 12.61
N LEU A 319 -19.61 -20.26 13.51
CA LEU A 319 -18.79 -21.43 13.89
C LEU A 319 -19.61 -22.67 14.27
N GLY A 320 -20.65 -22.50 15.11
CA GLY A 320 -21.51 -23.61 15.53
C GLY A 320 -22.36 -24.25 14.41
N ASN A 321 -22.45 -23.62 13.24
CA ASN A 321 -23.17 -24.14 12.07
C ASN A 321 -22.25 -24.38 10.87
N MET A 322 -20.92 -24.28 11.04
CA MET A 322 -19.95 -24.38 9.96
C MET A 322 -19.68 -25.85 9.65
N PRO A 323 -19.95 -26.31 8.41
CA PRO A 323 -19.50 -27.63 7.98
C PRO A 323 -17.96 -27.70 7.99
N GLU A 324 -17.41 -28.85 8.36
CA GLU A 324 -15.96 -29.09 8.43
C GLU A 324 -15.25 -28.70 7.12
N HIS A 325 -15.74 -29.17 5.97
CA HIS A 325 -15.15 -28.84 4.67
C HIS A 325 -15.12 -27.34 4.33
N PHE A 326 -15.95 -26.48 4.96
CA PHE A 326 -15.84 -25.03 4.80
C PHE A 326 -14.66 -24.45 5.57
N TRP A 327 -14.33 -25.04 6.72
CA TRP A 327 -13.14 -24.70 7.47
C TRP A 327 -11.90 -25.11 6.68
N ASP A 328 -11.79 -26.40 6.34
CA ASP A 328 -10.59 -26.97 5.71
C ASP A 328 -10.27 -26.27 4.38
N MET A 329 -11.26 -26.11 3.50
CA MET A 329 -11.08 -25.45 2.21
C MET A 329 -10.61 -24.00 2.37
N THR A 330 -11.10 -23.29 3.39
CA THR A 330 -10.71 -21.89 3.63
C THR A 330 -9.27 -21.81 4.12
N ILE A 331 -8.82 -22.72 4.99
CA ILE A 331 -7.43 -22.77 5.44
C ILE A 331 -6.50 -23.19 4.29
N ALA A 332 -6.85 -24.27 3.58
CA ALA A 332 -6.05 -24.82 2.49
C ALA A 332 -5.77 -23.78 1.40
N VAL A 333 -6.81 -23.09 0.90
CA VAL A 333 -6.66 -22.11 -0.19
C VAL A 333 -5.98 -20.82 0.29
N ASN A 334 -6.33 -20.31 1.47
CA ASN A 334 -5.96 -18.94 1.86
C ASN A 334 -4.65 -18.85 2.66
N LEU A 335 -4.07 -19.97 3.08
CA LEU A 335 -2.89 -20.03 3.93
C LEU A 335 -1.95 -21.18 3.54
N THR A 336 -2.40 -22.43 3.63
CA THR A 336 -1.49 -23.58 3.42
C THR A 336 -0.90 -23.62 2.01
N ALA A 337 -1.69 -23.29 0.98
CA ALA A 337 -1.21 -23.28 -0.40
C ALA A 337 -0.07 -22.27 -0.64
N GLU A 338 -0.12 -21.07 -0.05
CA GLU A 338 0.96 -20.08 -0.22
C GLU A 338 2.26 -20.55 0.43
N GLU A 339 2.17 -21.17 1.62
CA GLU A 339 3.32 -21.74 2.33
C GLU A 339 4.05 -22.81 1.49
N LEU A 340 3.29 -23.75 0.92
CA LEU A 340 3.83 -24.87 0.15
C LEU A 340 4.42 -24.41 -1.20
N ILE A 341 3.79 -23.43 -1.85
CA ILE A 341 4.32 -22.86 -3.10
C ILE A 341 5.65 -22.15 -2.84
N ASP A 342 5.74 -21.34 -1.79
CA ASP A 342 6.97 -20.64 -1.43
C ASP A 342 8.08 -21.62 -1.04
N GLU A 343 7.76 -22.66 -0.25
CA GLU A 343 8.71 -23.71 0.13
C GLU A 343 9.30 -24.40 -1.11
N GLU A 344 8.47 -24.84 -2.05
CA GLU A 344 8.94 -25.53 -3.25
C GLU A 344 9.78 -24.62 -4.17
N LEU A 345 9.36 -23.37 -4.37
CA LEU A 345 10.12 -22.40 -5.19
C LEU A 345 11.49 -22.09 -4.57
N MET A 346 11.58 -22.00 -3.24
CA MET A 346 12.85 -21.80 -2.54
C MET A 346 13.71 -23.08 -2.55
N HIS A 347 13.11 -24.25 -2.34
CA HIS A 347 13.80 -25.54 -2.37
C HIS A 347 14.43 -25.83 -3.74
N GLN A 348 13.73 -25.50 -4.83
CA GLN A 348 14.28 -25.59 -6.19
C GLN A 348 15.16 -24.41 -6.61
N GLU A 349 15.44 -23.46 -5.70
CA GLU A 349 16.24 -22.25 -5.96
C GLU A 349 15.72 -21.41 -7.15
N LEU A 350 14.41 -21.41 -7.38
CA LEU A 350 13.78 -20.70 -8.51
C LEU A 350 13.52 -19.22 -8.22
N LEU A 351 13.42 -18.84 -6.94
CA LEU A 351 13.25 -17.44 -6.56
C LEU A 351 14.58 -16.68 -6.71
N ARG A 352 14.63 -15.74 -7.64
CA ARG A 352 15.83 -14.97 -7.97
C ARG A 352 16.24 -14.02 -6.85
N GLU A 353 17.52 -13.62 -6.87
CA GLU A 353 18.02 -12.52 -6.05
C GLU A 353 17.15 -11.28 -6.24
N ASN A 354 16.90 -10.58 -5.13
CA ASN A 354 16.00 -9.43 -5.08
C ASN A 354 14.55 -9.78 -5.47
N GLY A 355 14.14 -11.03 -5.24
CA GLY A 355 12.77 -11.50 -5.43
C GLY A 355 11.77 -10.86 -4.45
N ARG A 356 10.48 -11.03 -4.74
CA ARG A 356 9.37 -10.41 -4.01
C ARG A 356 8.24 -11.40 -3.84
N ILE A 357 7.90 -11.69 -2.59
CA ILE A 357 6.70 -12.43 -2.25
C ILE A 357 5.69 -11.43 -1.69
N VAL A 358 4.47 -11.43 -2.23
CA VAL A 358 3.40 -10.55 -1.76
C VAL A 358 2.14 -11.35 -1.50
N CYS A 359 1.77 -11.46 -0.23
CA CYS A 359 0.54 -12.14 0.19
C CYS A 359 -0.65 -11.17 0.29
N ILE A 360 -1.86 -11.71 0.24
CA ILE A 360 -3.09 -10.95 0.47
C ILE A 360 -3.76 -11.41 1.77
N SER A 361 -3.65 -10.60 2.81
CA SER A 361 -4.41 -10.70 4.06
C SER A 361 -5.79 -10.02 3.91
N SER A 362 -6.39 -9.53 4.99
CA SER A 362 -7.68 -8.85 5.00
C SER A 362 -7.87 -8.04 6.29
N ILE A 363 -8.73 -7.00 6.25
CA ILE A 363 -9.25 -6.37 7.46
C ILE A 363 -9.88 -7.39 8.42
N SER A 364 -10.56 -8.42 7.92
CA SER A 364 -11.12 -9.48 8.76
C SER A 364 -10.04 -10.28 9.49
N GLY A 365 -8.86 -10.46 8.88
CA GLY A 365 -7.71 -11.09 9.55
C GLY A 365 -7.15 -10.25 10.70
N ILE A 366 -7.35 -8.93 10.66
CA ILE A 366 -6.85 -8.00 11.69
C ILE A 366 -7.88 -7.80 12.82
N ALA A 367 -9.15 -7.62 12.46
CA ALA A 367 -10.19 -7.21 13.41
C ALA A 367 -11.21 -8.33 13.74
N GLY A 368 -11.16 -9.44 13.03
CA GLY A 368 -12.23 -10.44 13.01
C GLY A 368 -13.46 -9.95 12.24
N ASN A 369 -14.37 -10.87 11.92
CA ASN A 369 -15.67 -10.55 11.37
C ASN A 369 -16.69 -11.65 11.68
N PHE A 370 -17.96 -11.28 11.87
CA PHE A 370 -19.03 -12.24 12.17
C PHE A 370 -19.19 -13.25 11.02
N GLY A 371 -19.25 -14.54 11.35
CA GLY A 371 -19.39 -15.61 10.36
C GLY A 371 -18.11 -15.94 9.59
N GLN A 372 -16.97 -15.32 9.93
CA GLN A 372 -15.70 -15.50 9.23
C GLN A 372 -14.61 -16.05 10.16
N THR A 373 -14.93 -16.98 11.05
CA THR A 373 -13.92 -17.58 11.94
C THR A 373 -12.83 -18.30 11.16
N ASN A 374 -13.19 -19.11 10.16
CA ASN A 374 -12.26 -19.75 9.23
C ASN A 374 -11.42 -18.72 8.45
N TYR A 375 -12.06 -17.75 7.80
CA TYR A 375 -11.39 -16.77 6.94
C TYR A 375 -10.49 -15.82 7.73
N SER A 376 -10.95 -15.35 8.89
CA SER A 376 -10.15 -14.48 9.76
C SER A 376 -8.95 -15.23 10.35
N THR A 377 -9.11 -16.52 10.70
CA THR A 377 -7.99 -17.39 11.10
C THR A 377 -6.95 -17.47 9.98
N ALA A 378 -7.35 -17.83 8.76
CA ALA A 378 -6.42 -17.93 7.63
C ALA A 378 -5.71 -16.60 7.36
N LYS A 379 -6.45 -15.49 7.23
CA LYS A 379 -5.88 -14.18 6.88
C LYS A 379 -5.07 -13.54 8.02
N CYS A 380 -5.31 -13.92 9.27
CA CYS A 380 -4.41 -13.60 10.39
C CYS A 380 -3.14 -14.47 10.32
N GLY A 381 -3.27 -15.76 9.96
CA GLY A 381 -2.15 -16.66 9.69
C GLY A 381 -1.18 -16.10 8.64
N VAL A 382 -1.71 -15.54 7.54
CA VAL A 382 -0.91 -14.85 6.50
C VAL A 382 -0.04 -13.73 7.10
N ILE A 383 -0.57 -12.96 8.06
CA ILE A 383 0.20 -11.89 8.73
C ILE A 383 1.38 -12.50 9.49
N GLY A 384 1.13 -13.57 10.26
CA GLY A 384 2.17 -14.28 11.00
C GLY A 384 3.21 -14.92 10.08
N TYR A 385 2.78 -15.50 8.96
CA TYR A 385 3.66 -16.07 7.95
C TYR A 385 4.60 -15.02 7.36
N VAL A 386 4.07 -13.87 6.93
CA VAL A 386 4.88 -12.74 6.43
C VAL A 386 5.89 -12.25 7.47
N GLU A 387 5.48 -12.05 8.71
CA GLU A 387 6.37 -11.57 9.79
C GLU A 387 7.48 -12.58 10.13
N ALA A 388 7.18 -13.88 10.08
CA ALA A 388 8.14 -14.95 10.35
C ALA A 388 9.11 -15.15 9.16
N MET A 389 8.56 -15.25 7.95
CA MET A 389 9.32 -15.51 6.73
C MET A 389 10.24 -14.32 6.37
N ALA A 390 9.84 -13.09 6.68
CA ALA A 390 10.69 -11.90 6.50
C ALA A 390 12.05 -11.98 7.21
N LYS A 391 12.16 -12.80 8.26
CA LYS A 391 13.41 -13.05 9.00
C LYS A 391 14.27 -14.16 8.40
N GLN A 392 13.68 -14.99 7.52
CA GLN A 392 14.31 -16.18 6.95
C GLN A 392 14.78 -15.96 5.51
N VAL A 393 14.08 -15.10 4.76
CA VAL A 393 14.46 -14.75 3.38
C VAL A 393 15.84 -14.09 3.32
N LYS A 394 16.60 -14.43 2.27
CA LYS A 394 17.98 -13.98 2.03
C LYS A 394 18.09 -13.33 0.64
N ASN A 395 19.30 -12.95 0.22
CA ASN A 395 19.59 -12.50 -1.15
C ASN A 395 18.71 -11.33 -1.61
N GLY A 396 18.42 -10.38 -0.70
CA GLY A 396 17.57 -9.23 -0.99
C GLY A 396 16.09 -9.55 -1.26
N VAL A 397 15.67 -10.82 -1.08
CA VAL A 397 14.25 -11.20 -1.18
C VAL A 397 13.48 -10.51 -0.05
N THR A 398 12.28 -10.02 -0.37
CA THR A 398 11.36 -9.50 0.63
C THR A 398 10.02 -10.21 0.55
N ILE A 399 9.35 -10.31 1.69
CA ILE A 399 7.96 -10.78 1.79
C ILE A 399 7.13 -9.74 2.53
N ASN A 400 5.97 -9.39 1.98
CA ASN A 400 5.04 -8.42 2.56
C ASN A 400 3.60 -8.86 2.31
N ALA A 401 2.64 -8.28 3.03
CA ALA A 401 1.23 -8.45 2.73
C ALA A 401 0.51 -7.12 2.52
N ILE A 402 -0.53 -7.18 1.69
CA ILE A 402 -1.59 -6.18 1.66
C ILE A 402 -2.81 -6.73 2.41
N ALA A 403 -3.48 -5.90 3.20
CA ALA A 403 -4.74 -6.21 3.85
C ALA A 403 -5.86 -5.34 3.29
N PRO A 404 -6.55 -5.76 2.22
CA PRO A 404 -7.63 -4.99 1.62
C PRO A 404 -8.79 -4.75 2.61
N GLY A 405 -9.38 -3.56 2.53
CA GLY A 405 -10.67 -3.26 3.14
C GLY A 405 -11.83 -3.53 2.17
N PHE A 406 -12.82 -2.64 2.17
CA PHE A 406 -13.92 -2.73 1.21
C PHE A 406 -13.46 -2.30 -0.19
N ILE A 407 -13.41 -3.25 -1.12
CA ILE A 407 -13.04 -3.06 -2.53
C ILE A 407 -14.23 -3.40 -3.43
N GLU A 408 -14.52 -2.55 -4.42
CA GLU A 408 -15.59 -2.76 -5.39
C GLU A 408 -15.20 -3.89 -6.37
N THR A 409 -15.81 -5.06 -6.21
CA THR A 409 -15.58 -6.26 -7.02
C THR A 409 -16.92 -6.88 -7.40
N GLN A 410 -16.90 -7.96 -8.21
CA GLN A 410 -18.10 -8.78 -8.42
C GLN A 410 -18.58 -9.44 -7.12
N MET A 411 -17.66 -9.81 -6.22
CA MET A 411 -17.99 -10.42 -4.93
C MET A 411 -18.72 -9.44 -4.01
N THR A 412 -18.22 -8.21 -3.86
CA THR A 412 -18.90 -7.20 -3.01
C THR A 412 -20.19 -6.70 -3.63
N ALA A 413 -20.38 -6.82 -4.95
CA ALA A 413 -21.64 -6.53 -5.60
C ALA A 413 -22.78 -7.47 -5.17
N ALA A 414 -22.48 -8.71 -4.78
CA ALA A 414 -23.47 -9.69 -4.31
C ALA A 414 -23.91 -9.49 -2.84
N MET A 415 -23.24 -8.60 -2.09
CA MET A 415 -23.60 -8.32 -0.70
C MET A 415 -24.95 -7.58 -0.59
N PRO A 416 -25.71 -7.78 0.51
CA PRO A 416 -26.89 -6.99 0.81
C PRO A 416 -26.60 -5.49 0.77
N ILE A 417 -27.51 -4.71 0.18
CA ILE A 417 -27.29 -3.28 -0.12
C ILE A 417 -26.90 -2.49 1.14
N THR A 418 -27.57 -2.70 2.26
CA THR A 418 -27.32 -1.97 3.52
C THR A 418 -25.91 -2.20 4.06
N ILE A 419 -25.48 -3.47 4.14
CA ILE A 419 -24.13 -3.85 4.59
C ILE A 419 -23.08 -3.31 3.60
N ARG A 420 -23.38 -3.39 2.30
CA ARG A 420 -22.50 -2.89 1.23
C ARG A 420 -22.28 -1.38 1.32
N GLU A 421 -23.35 -0.60 1.49
CA GLU A 421 -23.22 0.86 1.63
C GLU A 421 -22.53 1.25 2.95
N ALA A 422 -22.80 0.54 4.06
CA ALA A 422 -22.10 0.77 5.31
C ALA A 422 -20.58 0.54 5.15
N GLY A 423 -20.18 -0.63 4.64
CA GLY A 423 -18.76 -0.95 4.38
C GLY A 423 -18.09 0.04 3.43
N ARG A 424 -18.81 0.49 2.40
CA ARG A 424 -18.36 1.50 1.44
C ARG A 424 -18.09 2.87 2.09
N ARG A 425 -18.87 3.27 3.10
CA ARG A 425 -18.77 4.60 3.72
C ARG A 425 -17.98 4.63 5.02
N MET A 426 -17.77 3.50 5.68
CA MET A 426 -17.04 3.38 6.96
C MET A 426 -15.51 3.48 6.82
N ASN A 427 -15.04 4.50 6.12
CA ASN A 427 -13.63 4.84 5.97
C ASN A 427 -13.47 6.36 5.74
N SER A 428 -12.25 6.87 5.93
CA SER A 428 -12.00 8.33 5.88
C SER A 428 -12.19 8.94 4.48
N LEU A 429 -12.15 8.12 3.43
CA LEU A 429 -12.37 8.53 2.04
C LEU A 429 -13.84 8.40 1.60
N SER A 430 -14.70 7.85 2.47
CA SER A 430 -16.15 7.72 2.31
C SER A 430 -16.59 7.08 0.98
N GLN A 431 -15.79 6.17 0.43
CA GLN A 431 -16.10 5.39 -0.77
C GLN A 431 -15.37 4.04 -0.74
N GLY A 432 -15.77 3.10 -1.60
CA GLY A 432 -15.08 1.83 -1.76
C GLY A 432 -13.81 1.97 -2.60
N GLY A 433 -12.81 1.13 -2.32
CA GLY A 433 -11.60 1.05 -3.13
C GLY A 433 -11.86 0.33 -4.44
N LEU A 434 -10.91 0.40 -5.36
CA LEU A 434 -10.92 -0.33 -6.62
C LEU A 434 -9.84 -1.41 -6.61
N PRO A 435 -9.98 -2.47 -7.43
CA PRO A 435 -8.94 -3.48 -7.61
C PRO A 435 -7.55 -2.89 -7.89
N VAL A 436 -7.48 -1.83 -8.71
CA VAL A 436 -6.24 -1.13 -9.02
C VAL A 436 -5.57 -0.52 -7.78
N ASP A 437 -6.32 -0.13 -6.75
CA ASP A 437 -5.72 0.42 -5.54
C ASP A 437 -4.93 -0.64 -4.76
N VAL A 438 -5.37 -1.91 -4.82
CA VAL A 438 -4.65 -3.06 -4.26
C VAL A 438 -3.46 -3.41 -5.13
N ALA A 439 -3.67 -3.46 -6.46
CA ALA A 439 -2.62 -3.79 -7.42
C ALA A 439 -1.43 -2.81 -7.39
N GLU A 440 -1.70 -1.52 -7.23
CA GLU A 440 -0.64 -0.48 -7.12
C GLU A 440 0.19 -0.62 -5.84
N ALA A 441 -0.44 -1.01 -4.72
CA ALA A 441 0.28 -1.27 -3.47
C ALA A 441 1.15 -2.53 -3.57
N ILE A 442 0.67 -3.56 -4.27
CA ILE A 442 1.45 -4.75 -4.59
C ILE A 442 2.62 -4.40 -5.51
N ALA A 443 2.39 -3.62 -6.57
CA ALA A 443 3.45 -3.16 -7.47
C ALA A 443 4.54 -2.34 -6.75
N TRP A 444 4.16 -1.58 -5.73
CA TRP A 444 5.13 -0.90 -4.85
C TRP A 444 6.02 -1.88 -4.08
N TYR A 445 5.46 -2.94 -3.47
CA TYR A 445 6.28 -3.98 -2.86
C TYR A 445 7.16 -4.70 -3.88
N CYS A 446 6.64 -4.94 -5.09
CA CYS A 446 7.38 -5.58 -6.18
C CYS A 446 8.54 -4.73 -6.73
N ASN A 447 8.58 -3.43 -6.44
CA ASN A 447 9.57 -2.53 -7.00
C ASN A 447 11.00 -2.94 -6.57
N PRO A 448 11.99 -3.02 -7.50
CA PRO A 448 13.37 -3.35 -7.18
C PRO A 448 14.04 -2.37 -6.21
N ALA A 449 13.49 -1.17 -6.03
CA ALA A 449 13.93 -0.19 -5.04
C ALA A 449 13.29 -0.35 -3.64
N SER A 450 12.37 -1.30 -3.47
CA SER A 450 11.70 -1.59 -2.19
C SER A 450 12.44 -2.63 -1.33
N ASN A 451 13.78 -2.71 -1.41
CA ASN A 451 14.59 -3.71 -0.69
C ASN A 451 14.52 -3.56 0.83
N GLY A 452 14.36 -2.33 1.32
CA GLY A 452 14.13 -2.05 2.74
C GLY A 452 12.68 -2.21 3.18
N VAL A 453 11.77 -2.69 2.33
CA VAL A 453 10.36 -2.92 2.68
C VAL A 453 10.14 -4.42 2.80
N ASN A 454 10.27 -4.95 4.01
CA ASN A 454 10.18 -6.38 4.31
C ASN A 454 9.43 -6.63 5.62
N GLY A 455 8.56 -7.64 5.64
CA GLY A 455 7.73 -7.98 6.79
C GLY A 455 6.61 -6.98 7.08
N ASN A 456 6.21 -6.17 6.09
CA ASN A 456 5.14 -5.18 6.27
C ASN A 456 3.76 -5.78 5.95
N VAL A 457 2.76 -5.38 6.72
CA VAL A 457 1.35 -5.57 6.39
C VAL A 457 0.66 -4.21 6.29
N VAL A 458 0.34 -3.79 5.07
CA VAL A 458 -0.25 -2.47 4.80
C VAL A 458 -1.71 -2.63 4.39
N ARG A 459 -2.62 -1.90 5.05
CA ARG A 459 -4.04 -1.95 4.68
C ARG A 459 -4.34 -1.03 3.50
N VAL A 460 -4.93 -1.59 2.45
CA VAL A 460 -5.52 -0.82 1.34
C VAL A 460 -7.01 -0.67 1.62
N CYS A 461 -7.35 0.31 2.45
CA CYS A 461 -8.67 0.37 3.10
C CYS A 461 -9.29 1.77 3.18
N GLY A 462 -8.67 2.80 2.60
CA GLY A 462 -9.14 4.18 2.72
C GLY A 462 -9.20 4.69 4.17
N GLN A 463 -8.41 4.08 5.06
CA GLN A 463 -8.49 4.24 6.51
C GLN A 463 -9.87 3.83 7.06
N SER A 464 -10.24 2.56 6.86
CA SER A 464 -11.43 1.96 7.47
C SER A 464 -11.39 2.09 9.00
N LEU A 465 -12.57 2.33 9.59
CA LEU A 465 -12.76 2.43 11.04
C LEU A 465 -12.48 1.12 11.78
N ILE A 466 -12.54 -0.01 11.08
CA ILE A 466 -12.34 -1.36 11.63
C ILE A 466 -10.83 -1.64 11.72
N GLY A 467 -10.32 -2.14 12.86
CA GLY A 467 -8.91 -2.46 13.04
C GLY A 467 -8.57 -2.93 14.46
N LYS A 468 -7.28 -3.24 14.67
CA LYS A 468 -6.62 -3.49 15.95
C LYS A 468 -5.64 -2.36 16.24
#